data_AF-A0A7Y2DPU3-F1
#
_entry.id   AF-A0A7Y2DPU3-F1
#
_cell.length_a   1.000
_cell.length_b   1.000
_cell.length_c   1.000
_cell.angle_alpha   90.00
_cell.angle_beta   90.00
_cell.angle_gamma   90.00
#
_symmetry.space_group_name_H-M   'P 1'
#
loop_
_entity.id
_entity.type
_entity.pdbx_description
1 polymer ?
#
loop_
_entity_poly.entity_id
_entity_poly.type
_entity_poly.pdbx_seq_one_letter_code
_entity_poly.pdbx_strand_id
1 'polypeptide(L)'
;MTGYGVAAMSALAAFLVADRRVEPDRHARPRSALPLLVSLIAVVALAVAVMAQHALLAVAVGPLATGLARSIARSERSHRMALARHRRVPAAVEVLARLLATGMPVSGALGALSPEQVEMLGLTRVIARIHGGERLSDVLSEFEGLVPAALLAAELSGGNASAPMERLSYRLRWAALDGRTAQSLSGQQLASAAVMAFFPVVVAVLYGLSDRRAAEFYLHTWWGTVSVAASLTLSYLGWAWMRYLTRARVPS
;
A
#
# COMPACT_ATOMS: atom_id res chain seq x y z
N MET A 1 3.26 6.81 43.67
CA MET A 1 3.08 5.81 42.60
C MET A 1 1.71 5.86 41.90
N THR A 2 0.74 6.66 42.34
CA THR A 2 -0.63 6.69 41.77
C THR A 2 -0.79 7.54 40.50
N GLY A 3 0.09 8.51 40.22
CA GLY A 3 -0.08 9.42 39.08
C GLY A 3 0.22 8.82 37.70
N TYR A 4 1.21 7.91 37.60
CA TYR A 4 1.67 7.40 36.30
C TYR A 4 0.72 6.38 35.67
N GLY A 5 0.04 5.57 36.48
CA GLY A 5 -0.96 4.61 35.99
C GLY A 5 -2.18 5.28 35.36
N VAL A 6 -2.59 6.44 35.89
CA VAL A 6 -3.73 7.21 35.38
C VAL A 6 -3.41 7.82 34.01
N ALA A 7 -2.18 8.32 33.80
CA ALA A 7 -1.75 8.89 32.52
C ALA A 7 -1.67 7.83 31.41
N ALA A 8 -1.16 6.63 31.73
CA ALA A 8 -1.11 5.52 30.77
C ALA A 8 -2.52 5.00 30.42
N MET A 9 -3.39 4.86 31.41
CA MET A 9 -4.78 4.43 31.22
C MET A 9 -5.61 5.46 30.43
N SER A 10 -5.39 6.76 30.65
CA SER A 10 -6.08 7.82 29.90
C SER A 10 -5.59 7.95 28.46
N ALA A 11 -4.30 7.74 28.19
CA ALA A 11 -3.78 7.65 26.83
C ALA A 11 -4.32 6.43 26.07
N LEU A 12 -4.39 5.27 26.73
CA LEU A 12 -4.98 4.04 26.18
C LEU A 12 -6.50 4.21 25.93
N ALA A 13 -7.22 4.82 26.87
CA ALA A 13 -8.64 5.09 26.74
C ALA A 13 -8.93 6.11 25.62
N ALA A 14 -8.13 7.18 25.50
CA ALA A 14 -8.25 8.13 24.41
C ALA A 14 -7.98 7.49 23.05
N PHE A 15 -7.02 6.56 22.97
CA PHE A 15 -6.74 5.77 21.78
C PHE A 15 -7.91 4.84 21.42
N LEU A 16 -8.46 4.10 22.39
CA LEU A 16 -9.63 3.22 22.20
C LEU A 16 -10.90 4.01 21.82
N VAL A 17 -11.07 5.22 22.35
CA VAL A 17 -12.18 6.11 22.00
C VAL A 17 -12.00 6.69 20.59
N ALA A 18 -10.77 7.01 20.18
CA ALA A 18 -10.47 7.43 18.81
C ALA A 18 -10.73 6.30 17.80
N ASP A 19 -10.46 5.05 18.18
CA ASP A 19 -10.74 3.86 17.37
C ASP A 19 -12.26 3.59 17.25
N ARG A 20 -13.02 3.75 18.34
CA ARG A 20 -14.49 3.55 18.34
C ARG A 20 -15.29 4.60 17.56
N ARG A 21 -14.75 5.79 17.31
CA ARG A 21 -15.40 6.82 16.46
C ARG A 21 -15.25 6.56 14.96
N VAL A 22 -14.54 5.51 14.57
CA VAL A 22 -14.52 5.03 13.19
C VAL A 22 -15.75 4.15 13.00
N GLU A 23 -16.90 4.80 12.77
CA GLU A 23 -18.12 4.14 12.32
C GLU A 23 -17.76 3.23 11.13
N PRO A 24 -18.15 1.94 11.13
CA PRO A 24 -17.92 1.04 10.02
C PRO A 24 -18.90 1.42 8.91
N ASP A 25 -18.55 2.46 8.17
CA ASP A 25 -19.13 2.73 6.88
C ASP A 25 -18.87 1.48 6.03
N ARG A 26 -19.92 0.66 5.84
CA ARG A 26 -19.85 -0.70 5.25
C ARG A 26 -19.31 -0.72 3.81
N HIS A 27 -19.05 0.46 3.24
CA HIS A 27 -18.45 0.65 1.93
C HIS A 27 -17.13 1.45 1.95
N ALA A 28 -16.72 1.98 3.11
CA ALA A 28 -15.41 2.61 3.26
C ALA A 28 -14.34 1.54 3.38
N ARG A 29 -13.51 1.41 2.34
CA ARG A 29 -12.32 0.56 2.30
C ARG A 29 -11.55 0.67 3.61
N PRO A 30 -11.04 -0.44 4.17
CA PRO A 30 -10.35 -0.46 5.45
C PRO A 30 -9.26 0.61 5.42
N ARG A 31 -9.46 1.68 6.21
CA ARG A 31 -8.41 2.63 6.51
C ARG A 31 -7.29 1.78 7.12
N SER A 32 -6.15 1.74 6.45
CA SER A 32 -4.92 1.09 6.94
C SER A 32 -4.82 1.28 8.45
N ALA A 33 -4.82 0.19 9.23
CA ALA A 33 -4.60 0.23 10.67
C ALA A 33 -3.14 0.57 11.03
N LEU A 34 -2.24 0.53 10.03
CA LEU A 34 -0.81 0.81 10.16
C LEU A 34 -0.44 2.14 10.85
N PRO A 35 -0.95 3.32 10.47
CA PRO A 35 -0.63 4.57 11.16
C PRO A 35 -1.15 4.58 12.60
N LEU A 36 -2.28 3.93 12.89
CA LEU A 36 -2.81 3.79 14.26
C LEU A 36 -1.91 2.91 15.11
N LEU A 37 -1.46 1.77 14.57
CA LEU A 37 -0.50 0.88 15.22
C LEU A 37 0.83 1.57 15.47
N VAL A 38 1.39 2.26 14.47
CA VAL A 38 2.66 3.00 14.63
C VAL A 38 2.52 4.11 15.67
N SER A 39 1.37 4.83 15.70
CA SER A 39 1.12 5.82 16.76
C SER A 39 0.99 5.17 18.14
N LEU A 40 0.37 4.00 18.24
CA LEU A 40 0.25 3.28 19.51
C LEU A 40 1.62 2.85 20.03
N ILE A 41 2.48 2.32 19.17
CA ILE A 41 3.84 1.92 19.52
C ILE A 41 4.68 3.13 19.92
N ALA A 42 4.54 4.25 19.21
CA ALA A 42 5.20 5.51 19.57
C ALA A 42 4.78 5.99 20.95
N VAL A 43 3.48 5.94 21.26
CA VAL A 43 2.92 6.32 22.56
C VAL A 43 3.38 5.37 23.66
N VAL A 44 3.40 4.06 23.41
CA VAL A 44 3.88 3.06 24.38
C VAL A 44 5.39 3.22 24.63
N ALA A 45 6.19 3.39 23.58
CA ALA A 45 7.63 3.60 23.70
C ALA A 45 7.95 4.91 24.44
N LEU A 46 7.19 5.98 24.16
CA LEU A 46 7.30 7.25 24.88
C LEU A 46 6.92 7.10 26.36
N ALA A 47 5.82 6.39 26.65
CA ALA A 47 5.38 6.13 28.02
C ALA A 47 6.44 5.34 28.81
N VAL A 48 7.03 4.30 28.21
CA VAL A 48 8.12 3.53 28.81
C VAL A 48 9.37 4.39 29.05
N ALA A 49 9.77 5.21 28.08
CA ALA A 49 10.93 6.09 28.20
C ALA A 49 10.75 7.17 29.29
N VAL A 50 9.52 7.70 29.43
CA VAL A 50 9.17 8.64 30.51
C VAL A 50 9.19 7.95 31.87
N MET A 51 8.73 6.70 31.97
CA MET A 51 8.78 5.95 33.24
C MET A 51 10.20 5.56 33.66
N ALA A 52 11.13 5.39 32.72
CA ALA A 52 12.52 5.01 32.98
C ALA A 52 13.44 6.19 33.39
N GLN A 53 12.90 7.40 33.66
CA GLN A 53 13.66 8.63 33.98
C GLN A 53 14.68 9.11 32.92
N HIS A 54 14.77 8.45 31.78
CA HIS A 54 15.66 8.86 30.70
C HIS A 54 14.96 9.86 29.76
N ALA A 55 14.79 11.09 30.25
CA ALA A 55 14.15 12.18 29.50
C ALA A 55 14.79 12.41 28.12
N LEU A 56 16.11 12.22 27.99
CA LEU A 56 16.83 12.36 26.72
C LEU A 56 16.40 11.30 25.69
N LEU A 57 16.15 10.06 26.10
CA LEU A 57 15.67 9.00 25.21
C LEU A 57 14.22 9.26 24.78
N ALA A 58 13.37 9.75 25.68
CA ALA A 58 11.99 10.12 25.35
C ALA A 58 11.93 11.22 24.27
N VAL A 59 12.79 12.24 24.39
CA VAL A 59 12.90 13.34 23.41
C VAL A 59 13.41 12.85 22.05
N ALA A 60 14.28 11.84 22.01
CA ALA A 60 14.80 11.29 20.76
C ALA A 60 13.81 10.33 20.06
N VAL A 61 13.12 9.47 20.83
CA VAL A 61 12.25 8.41 20.29
C VAL A 61 10.95 8.97 19.71
N GLY A 62 10.36 9.99 20.34
CA GLY A 62 9.09 10.59 19.89
C GLY A 62 9.13 11.13 18.44
N PRO A 63 10.09 12.00 18.09
CA PRO A 63 10.26 12.51 16.72
C PRO A 63 10.59 11.40 15.72
N LEU A 64 11.42 10.43 16.10
CA LEU A 64 11.78 9.28 15.26
C LEU A 64 10.55 8.45 14.90
N ALA A 65 9.75 8.08 15.90
CA ALA A 65 8.53 7.30 15.69
C ALA A 65 7.50 8.07 14.85
N THR A 66 7.36 9.39 15.10
CA THR A 66 6.48 10.27 14.32
C THR A 66 6.96 10.41 12.87
N GLY A 67 8.27 10.53 12.66
CA GLY A 67 8.90 10.58 11.34
C GLY A 67 8.69 9.29 10.56
N LEU A 68 8.86 8.13 11.22
CA LEU A 68 8.63 6.83 10.63
C LEU A 68 7.16 6.65 10.24
N ALA A 69 6.22 7.03 11.13
CA ALA A 69 4.79 7.01 10.85
C ALA A 69 4.43 7.85 9.62
N ARG A 70 4.98 9.08 9.54
CA ARG A 70 4.78 9.97 8.39
C ARG A 70 5.37 9.40 7.11
N SER A 71 6.55 8.80 7.17
CA SER A 71 7.21 8.18 6.01
C SER A 71 6.38 7.02 5.47
N ILE A 72 5.92 6.12 6.35
CA ILE A 72 5.05 5.00 5.99
C ILE A 72 3.76 5.53 5.36
N ALA A 73 3.11 6.50 5.99
CA ALA A 73 1.89 7.12 5.48
C ALA A 73 2.08 7.80 4.12
N ARG A 74 3.22 8.46 3.88
CA ARG A 74 3.56 9.05 2.58
C ARG A 74 3.76 7.97 1.51
N SER A 75 4.48 6.89 1.83
CA SER A 75 4.69 5.78 0.89
C SER A 75 3.39 5.06 0.53
N GLU A 76 2.47 4.93 1.49
CA GLU A 76 1.16 4.35 1.20
C GLU A 76 0.31 5.26 0.31
N ARG A 77 0.37 6.59 0.52
CA ARG A 77 -0.37 7.53 -0.34
C ARG A 77 0.08 7.44 -1.78
N SER A 78 1.39 7.43 -2.04
CA SER A 78 1.91 7.30 -3.40
C SER A 78 1.51 5.96 -4.02
N HIS A 79 1.60 4.86 -3.26
CA HIS A 79 1.20 3.55 -3.73
C HIS A 79 -0.32 3.45 -4.01
N ARG A 80 -1.16 4.05 -3.15
CA ARG A 80 -2.62 4.13 -3.39
C ARG A 80 -2.95 4.94 -4.63
N MET A 81 -2.24 6.04 -4.87
CA MET A 81 -2.42 6.84 -6.08
C MET A 81 -2.03 6.04 -7.34
N ALA A 82 -0.93 5.29 -7.30
CA ALA A 82 -0.54 4.39 -8.38
C ALA A 82 -1.59 3.29 -8.63
N LEU A 83 -2.07 2.63 -7.58
CA LEU A 83 -3.12 1.61 -7.67
C LEU A 83 -4.46 2.19 -8.18
N ALA A 84 -4.80 3.42 -7.79
CA ALA A 84 -6.00 4.09 -8.25
C ALA A 84 -5.95 4.37 -9.77
N ARG A 85 -4.77 4.69 -10.31
CA ARG A 85 -4.57 4.79 -11.77
C ARG A 85 -4.75 3.44 -12.45
N HIS A 86 -4.12 2.37 -11.95
CA HIS A 86 -4.25 1.03 -12.53
C HIS A 86 -5.69 0.50 -12.54
N ARG A 87 -6.51 0.85 -11.54
CA ARG A 87 -7.93 0.43 -11.48
C ARG A 87 -8.81 1.02 -12.58
N ARG A 88 -8.38 2.11 -13.21
CA ARG A 88 -9.12 2.77 -14.29
C ARG A 88 -8.72 2.27 -15.68
N VAL A 89 -7.58 1.57 -15.80
CA VAL A 89 -7.08 1.00 -17.07
C VAL A 89 -8.12 0.10 -17.75
N PRO A 90 -8.77 -0.86 -17.07
CA PRO A 90 -9.77 -1.71 -17.73
C PRO A 90 -10.96 -0.92 -18.30
N ALA A 91 -11.37 0.16 -17.64
CA ALA A 91 -12.46 1.02 -18.12
C ALA A 91 -12.05 1.81 -19.36
N ALA A 92 -10.81 2.32 -19.41
CA ALA A 92 -10.29 2.98 -20.61
C ALA A 92 -10.17 1.99 -21.80
N VAL A 93 -9.71 0.76 -21.55
CA VAL A 93 -9.68 -0.30 -22.58
C VAL A 93 -11.09 -0.68 -23.04
N GLU A 94 -12.07 -0.71 -22.14
CA GLU A 94 -13.47 -0.99 -22.48
C GLU A 94 -14.08 0.10 -23.36
N VAL A 95 -13.80 1.39 -23.09
CA VAL A 95 -14.21 2.49 -23.97
C VAL A 95 -13.59 2.33 -25.35
N LEU A 96 -12.29 2.06 -25.42
CA LEU A 96 -11.58 1.83 -26.68
C LEU A 96 -12.16 0.63 -27.46
N ALA A 97 -12.44 -0.49 -26.77
CA ALA A 97 -13.06 -1.66 -27.36
C ALA A 97 -14.45 -1.35 -27.94
N ARG A 98 -15.27 -0.55 -27.24
CA ARG A 98 -16.59 -0.11 -27.72
C ARG A 98 -16.48 0.76 -28.97
N LEU A 99 -15.53 1.70 -29.00
CA LEU A 99 -15.29 2.55 -30.18
C LEU A 99 -14.86 1.72 -31.40
N LEU A 100 -13.98 0.75 -31.20
CA LEU A 100 -13.58 -0.17 -32.26
C LEU A 100 -14.74 -1.08 -32.71
N ALA A 101 -15.60 -1.51 -31.78
CA ALA A 101 -16.77 -2.32 -32.08
C ALA A 101 -17.82 -1.58 -32.93
N THR A 102 -17.86 -0.23 -32.90
CA THR A 102 -18.69 0.56 -33.82
C THR A 102 -18.12 0.67 -35.23
N GLY A 103 -17.01 -0.02 -35.54
CA GLY A 103 -16.32 0.05 -36.83
C GLY A 103 -15.46 1.30 -36.99
N MET A 104 -15.17 2.02 -35.90
CA MET A 104 -14.29 3.20 -35.95
C MET A 104 -12.85 2.75 -36.25
N PRO A 105 -12.12 3.42 -37.16
CA PRO A 105 -10.71 3.12 -37.39
C PRO A 105 -9.90 3.34 -36.11
N VAL A 106 -8.81 2.59 -35.93
CA VAL A 106 -8.01 2.62 -34.68
C VAL A 106 -7.50 4.03 -34.37
N SER A 107 -7.04 4.76 -35.38
CA SER A 107 -6.63 6.17 -35.24
C SER A 107 -7.75 7.08 -34.74
N GLY A 108 -8.97 6.90 -35.27
CA GLY A 108 -10.16 7.64 -34.83
C GLY A 108 -10.57 7.28 -33.40
N ALA A 109 -10.53 5.99 -33.06
CA ALA A 109 -10.84 5.51 -31.72
C ALA A 109 -9.84 6.04 -30.68
N LEU A 110 -8.55 6.12 -31.03
CA LEU A 110 -7.53 6.74 -30.20
C LEU A 110 -7.74 8.25 -30.03
N GLY A 111 -8.15 8.95 -31.09
CA GLY A 111 -8.47 10.39 -31.04
C GLY A 111 -9.73 10.71 -30.23
N ALA A 112 -10.64 9.75 -30.06
CA ALA A 112 -11.85 9.90 -29.26
C ALA A 112 -11.63 9.66 -27.75
N LEU A 113 -10.46 9.15 -27.34
CA LEU A 113 -10.13 8.99 -25.92
C LEU A 113 -9.81 10.34 -25.27
N SER A 114 -10.17 10.48 -23.99
CA SER A 114 -9.76 11.66 -23.22
C SER A 114 -8.25 11.67 -22.96
N PRO A 115 -7.62 12.84 -22.77
CA PRO A 115 -6.18 12.93 -22.47
C PRO A 115 -5.76 12.09 -21.26
N GLU A 116 -6.63 12.01 -20.25
CA GLU A 116 -6.42 11.19 -19.05
C GLU A 116 -6.43 9.68 -19.37
N GLN A 117 -7.29 9.23 -20.27
CA GLN A 117 -7.34 7.83 -20.72
C GLN A 117 -6.09 7.49 -21.54
N VAL A 118 -5.65 8.42 -22.39
CA VAL A 118 -4.43 8.28 -23.20
C VAL A 118 -3.19 8.12 -22.32
N GLU A 119 -3.02 9.01 -21.32
CA GLU A 119 -1.90 8.92 -20.36
C GLU A 119 -1.96 7.59 -19.60
N MET A 120 -3.14 7.19 -19.15
CA MET A 120 -3.35 5.98 -18.36
C MET A 120 -3.06 4.68 -19.13
N LEU A 121 -3.33 4.65 -20.43
CA LEU A 121 -2.99 3.54 -21.31
C LEU A 121 -1.52 3.58 -21.79
N GLY A 122 -0.77 4.63 -21.44
CA GLY A 122 0.61 4.81 -21.88
C GLY A 122 0.74 5.18 -23.36
N LEU A 123 -0.34 5.68 -23.98
CA LEU A 123 -0.41 5.92 -25.43
C LEU A 123 -0.04 7.35 -25.84
N THR A 124 0.36 8.22 -24.91
CA THR A 124 0.67 9.63 -25.20
C THR A 124 1.71 9.78 -26.29
N ARG A 125 2.80 8.99 -26.23
CA ARG A 125 3.86 9.02 -27.26
C ARG A 125 3.40 8.41 -28.58
N VAL A 126 2.59 7.36 -28.54
CA VAL A 126 1.99 6.73 -29.72
C VAL A 126 1.13 7.73 -30.48
N ILE A 127 0.22 8.40 -29.77
CA ILE A 127 -0.69 9.41 -30.34
C ILE A 127 0.10 10.59 -30.90
N ALA A 128 1.13 11.07 -30.20
CA ALA A 128 1.96 12.17 -30.70
C ALA A 128 2.67 11.84 -32.03
N ARG A 129 3.21 10.63 -32.18
CA ARG A 129 3.87 10.17 -33.42
C ARG A 129 2.89 9.99 -34.57
N ILE A 130 1.71 9.45 -34.31
CA ILE A 130 0.63 9.33 -35.31
C ILE A 130 0.21 10.73 -35.81
N HIS A 131 0.05 11.70 -34.91
CA HIS A 131 -0.24 13.09 -35.30
C HIS A 131 0.91 13.74 -36.07
N GLY A 132 2.15 13.26 -35.87
CA GLY A 132 3.32 13.61 -36.68
C GLY A 132 3.33 13.00 -38.08
N GLY A 133 2.33 12.19 -38.45
CA GLY A 133 2.19 11.56 -39.77
C GLY A 133 2.84 10.19 -39.89
N GLU A 134 3.35 9.62 -38.80
CA GLU A 134 3.90 8.27 -38.81
C GLU A 134 2.79 7.22 -38.94
N ARG A 135 3.12 6.09 -39.57
CA ARG A 135 2.17 4.99 -39.75
C ARG A 135 1.87 4.33 -38.41
N LEU A 136 0.59 4.13 -38.13
CA LEU A 136 0.09 3.54 -36.88
C LEU A 136 0.73 2.18 -36.57
N SER A 137 0.87 1.30 -37.58
CA SER A 137 1.49 -0.02 -37.42
C SER A 137 2.93 0.06 -36.92
N ASP A 138 3.71 0.97 -37.50
CA ASP A 138 5.14 1.11 -37.24
C ASP A 138 5.34 1.61 -35.81
N VAL A 139 4.59 2.66 -35.46
CA VAL A 139 4.57 3.20 -34.10
C VAL A 139 4.14 2.13 -33.10
N LEU A 140 3.03 1.41 -33.29
CA LEU A 140 2.56 0.43 -32.32
C LEU A 140 3.51 -0.76 -32.15
N SER A 141 4.26 -1.13 -33.19
CA SER A 141 5.23 -2.24 -33.13
C SER A 141 6.46 -1.96 -32.25
N GLU A 142 6.79 -0.68 -32.06
CA GLU A 142 7.93 -0.25 -31.24
C GLU A 142 7.60 -0.15 -29.74
N PHE A 143 6.31 -0.15 -29.37
CA PHE A 143 5.89 -0.01 -27.97
C PHE A 143 5.59 -1.36 -27.35
N GLU A 144 6.28 -1.65 -26.26
CA GLU A 144 6.02 -2.82 -25.44
C GLU A 144 4.75 -2.64 -24.61
N GLY A 145 3.95 -3.70 -24.52
CA GLY A 145 2.76 -3.73 -23.66
C GLY A 145 1.55 -4.38 -24.33
N LEU A 146 0.60 -4.82 -23.50
CA LEU A 146 -0.59 -5.52 -23.97
C LEU A 146 -1.52 -4.64 -24.81
N VAL A 147 -1.63 -3.35 -24.50
CA VAL A 147 -2.54 -2.43 -25.22
C VAL A 147 -2.00 -2.09 -26.61
N PRO A 148 -0.74 -1.64 -26.79
CA PRO A 148 -0.17 -1.44 -28.13
C PRO A 148 -0.21 -2.70 -29.01
N ALA A 149 0.17 -3.87 -28.45
CA ALA A 149 0.14 -5.13 -29.19
C ALA A 149 -1.27 -5.51 -29.65
N ALA A 150 -2.27 -5.25 -28.82
CA ALA A 150 -3.67 -5.51 -29.16
C ALA A 150 -4.17 -4.56 -30.24
N LEU A 151 -3.83 -3.27 -30.15
CA LEU A 151 -4.16 -2.28 -31.19
C LEU A 151 -3.47 -2.60 -32.52
N LEU A 152 -2.24 -3.10 -32.49
CA LEU A 152 -1.51 -3.53 -33.68
C LEU A 152 -2.22 -4.72 -34.33
N ALA A 153 -2.61 -5.72 -33.53
CA ALA A 153 -3.36 -6.87 -34.04
C ALA A 153 -4.72 -6.44 -34.64
N ALA A 154 -5.40 -5.47 -34.03
CA ALA A 154 -6.62 -4.87 -34.54
C ALA A 154 -6.43 -4.17 -35.90
N GLU A 155 -5.37 -3.38 -36.03
CA GLU A 155 -5.01 -2.68 -37.26
C GLU A 155 -4.67 -3.66 -38.39
N LEU A 156 -3.82 -4.65 -38.09
CA LEU A 156 -3.43 -5.70 -39.05
C LEU A 156 -4.61 -6.59 -39.49
N SER A 157 -5.67 -6.67 -38.69
CA SER A 157 -6.90 -7.42 -39.03
C SER A 157 -7.86 -6.62 -39.92
N GLY A 158 -7.48 -5.44 -40.42
CA GLY A 158 -8.31 -4.63 -41.30
C GLY A 158 -9.53 -4.02 -40.59
N GLY A 159 -9.40 -3.71 -39.30
CA GLY A 159 -10.47 -3.06 -38.52
C GLY A 159 -11.47 -4.01 -37.87
N ASN A 160 -11.37 -5.33 -38.07
CA ASN A 160 -12.23 -6.31 -37.41
C ASN A 160 -11.70 -6.64 -35.99
N ALA A 161 -11.64 -5.61 -35.17
CA ALA A 161 -10.93 -5.58 -33.87
C ALA A 161 -11.82 -5.90 -32.67
N SER A 162 -13.13 -6.01 -32.87
CA SER A 162 -14.12 -6.14 -31.79
C SER A 162 -13.84 -7.36 -30.91
N ALA A 163 -13.68 -8.55 -31.50
CA ALA A 163 -13.49 -9.79 -30.76
C ALA A 163 -12.14 -9.86 -30.01
N PRO A 164 -10.97 -9.50 -30.61
CA PRO A 164 -9.71 -9.44 -29.88
C PRO A 164 -9.72 -8.43 -28.72
N MET A 165 -10.29 -7.23 -28.92
CA MET A 165 -10.38 -6.22 -27.87
C MET A 165 -11.35 -6.61 -26.76
N GLU A 166 -12.47 -7.24 -27.09
CA GLU A 166 -13.41 -7.73 -26.08
C GLU A 166 -12.74 -8.79 -25.20
N ARG A 167 -12.00 -9.75 -25.79
CA ARG A 167 -11.21 -10.74 -25.03
C ARG A 167 -10.13 -10.08 -24.17
N LEU A 168 -9.43 -9.06 -24.68
CA LEU A 168 -8.46 -8.31 -23.88
C LEU A 168 -9.14 -7.62 -22.70
N SER A 169 -10.24 -6.90 -22.94
CA SER A 169 -10.99 -6.21 -21.90
C SER A 169 -11.47 -7.18 -20.80
N TYR A 170 -11.95 -8.37 -21.20
CA TYR A 170 -12.35 -9.44 -20.31
C TYR A 170 -11.17 -9.94 -19.48
N ARG A 171 -10.02 -10.23 -20.11
CA ARG A 171 -8.80 -10.66 -19.41
C ARG A 171 -8.28 -9.59 -18.44
N LEU A 172 -8.28 -8.32 -18.83
CA LEU A 172 -7.89 -7.21 -17.94
C LEU A 172 -8.86 -7.03 -16.78
N ARG A 173 -10.16 -7.23 -17.01
CA ARG A 173 -11.17 -7.20 -15.95
C ARG A 173 -10.99 -8.36 -14.97
N TRP A 174 -10.75 -9.57 -15.47
CA TRP A 174 -10.42 -10.73 -14.63
C TRP A 174 -9.13 -10.52 -13.86
N ALA A 175 -8.05 -10.10 -14.51
CA ALA A 175 -6.80 -9.76 -13.84
C ALA A 175 -6.97 -8.65 -12.80
N ALA A 176 -7.86 -7.68 -13.03
CA ALA A 176 -8.18 -6.64 -12.06
C ALA A 176 -9.03 -7.15 -10.89
N LEU A 177 -9.91 -8.14 -11.12
CA LEU A 177 -10.69 -8.80 -10.07
C LEU A 177 -9.81 -9.72 -9.23
N ASP A 178 -8.97 -10.55 -9.87
CA ASP A 178 -7.98 -11.40 -9.23
C ASP A 178 -6.94 -10.56 -8.48
N GLY A 179 -6.55 -9.42 -9.04
CA GLY A 179 -5.70 -8.46 -8.36
C GLY A 179 -6.35 -7.91 -7.08
N ARG A 180 -7.68 -7.74 -7.04
CA ARG A 180 -8.39 -7.29 -5.83
C ARG A 180 -8.47 -8.38 -4.78
N THR A 181 -8.74 -9.63 -5.17
CA THR A 181 -8.79 -10.77 -4.24
C THR A 181 -7.40 -11.07 -3.69
N ALA A 182 -6.37 -11.07 -4.54
CA ALA A 182 -4.97 -11.16 -4.12
C ALA A 182 -4.57 -10.00 -3.19
N GLN A 183 -5.02 -8.78 -3.49
CA GLN A 183 -4.76 -7.60 -2.65
C GLN A 183 -5.50 -7.67 -1.30
N SER A 184 -6.72 -8.19 -1.25
CA SER A 184 -7.44 -8.36 0.03
C SER A 184 -6.81 -9.45 0.89
N LEU A 185 -6.41 -10.57 0.28
CA LEU A 185 -5.74 -11.67 0.98
C LEU A 185 -4.36 -11.25 1.50
N SER A 186 -3.55 -10.60 0.67
CA SER A 186 -2.25 -10.06 1.12
C SER A 186 -2.41 -8.97 2.19
N GLY A 187 -3.45 -8.14 2.12
CA GLY A 187 -3.77 -7.17 3.16
C GLY A 187 -4.09 -7.82 4.51
N GLN A 188 -4.87 -8.90 4.51
CA GLN A 188 -5.17 -9.68 5.72
C GLN A 188 -3.92 -10.37 6.28
N GLN A 189 -3.09 -10.96 5.41
CA GLN A 189 -1.83 -11.60 5.82
C GLN A 189 -0.86 -10.57 6.41
N LEU A 190 -0.71 -9.40 5.80
CA LEU A 190 0.11 -8.31 6.33
C LEU A 190 -0.42 -7.78 7.66
N ALA A 191 -1.74 -7.69 7.83
CA ALA A 191 -2.33 -7.29 9.10
C ALA A 191 -2.06 -8.33 10.21
N SER A 192 -2.24 -9.62 9.92
CA SER A 192 -1.92 -10.71 10.86
C SER A 192 -0.43 -10.74 11.21
N ALA A 193 0.44 -10.61 10.20
CA ALA A 193 1.88 -10.49 10.36
C ALA A 193 2.28 -9.30 11.24
N ALA A 194 1.66 -8.13 11.03
CA ALA A 194 1.91 -6.96 11.86
C ALA A 194 1.56 -7.25 13.32
N VAL A 195 0.37 -7.81 13.58
CA VAL A 195 -0.07 -8.17 14.93
C VAL A 195 0.91 -9.15 15.58
N MET A 196 1.33 -10.20 14.88
CA MET A 196 2.30 -11.16 15.39
C MET A 196 3.67 -10.54 15.65
N ALA A 197 4.13 -9.61 14.81
CA ALA A 197 5.40 -8.92 15.00
C ALA A 197 5.39 -7.98 16.22
N PHE A 198 4.23 -7.40 16.56
CA PHE A 198 4.06 -6.50 17.69
C PHE A 198 3.70 -7.18 19.00
N PHE A 199 3.13 -8.37 18.96
CA PHE A 199 2.70 -9.10 20.15
C PHE A 199 3.80 -9.24 21.22
N PRO A 200 5.06 -9.62 20.90
CA PRO A 200 6.13 -9.71 21.91
C PRO A 200 6.42 -8.38 22.63
N VAL A 201 6.33 -7.26 21.92
CA VAL A 201 6.55 -5.93 22.49
C VAL A 201 5.44 -5.58 23.48
N VAL A 202 4.19 -5.86 23.10
CA VAL A 202 3.03 -5.62 23.99
C VAL A 202 3.13 -6.48 25.26
N VAL A 203 3.47 -7.76 25.12
CA VAL A 203 3.64 -8.67 26.26
C VAL A 203 4.79 -8.21 27.15
N ALA A 204 5.93 -7.81 26.58
CA ALA A 204 7.07 -7.32 27.36
C ALA A 204 6.71 -6.06 28.18
N VAL A 205 5.96 -5.13 27.59
CA VAL A 205 5.48 -3.93 28.29
C VAL A 205 4.51 -4.29 29.41
N LEU A 206 3.51 -5.13 29.14
CA LEU A 206 2.54 -5.56 30.15
C LEU A 206 3.22 -6.30 31.29
N TYR A 207 4.18 -7.18 30.99
CA TYR A 207 4.94 -7.91 31.98
C TYR A 207 5.80 -6.98 32.84
N GLY A 208 6.50 -6.01 32.25
CA GLY A 208 7.25 -4.99 33.00
C GLY A 208 6.36 -4.11 33.87
N LEU A 209 5.14 -3.79 33.44
CA LEU A 209 4.17 -3.06 34.27
C LEU A 209 3.60 -3.92 35.41
N SER A 210 3.54 -5.24 35.24
CA SER A 210 2.98 -6.17 36.23
C SER A 210 3.97 -6.54 37.32
N ASP A 211 5.27 -6.63 37.00
CA ASP A 211 6.32 -7.01 37.95
C ASP A 211 7.48 -6.00 37.95
N ARG A 212 7.67 -5.36 39.11
CA ARG A 212 8.74 -4.37 39.31
C ARG A 212 10.14 -4.96 39.16
N ARG A 213 10.35 -6.23 39.55
CA ARG A 213 11.65 -6.90 39.38
C ARG A 213 11.95 -7.15 37.92
N ALA A 214 10.93 -7.53 37.13
CA ALA A 214 11.07 -7.68 35.69
C ALA A 214 11.42 -6.33 35.02
N ALA A 215 10.73 -5.25 35.39
CA ALA A 215 11.05 -3.91 34.89
C ALA A 215 12.49 -3.49 35.23
N GLU A 216 12.94 -3.75 36.46
CA GLU A 216 14.30 -3.45 36.90
C GLU A 216 15.34 -4.25 36.10
N PHE A 217 15.09 -5.56 35.87
CA PHE A 217 15.93 -6.39 35.01
C PHE A 217 16.02 -5.86 33.57
N TYR A 218 14.87 -5.61 32.92
CA TYR A 218 14.84 -5.18 31.52
C TYR A 218 15.42 -3.79 31.29
N LEU A 219 15.22 -2.86 32.24
CA LEU A 219 15.61 -1.45 32.07
C LEU A 219 17.00 -1.13 32.63
N HIS A 220 17.43 -1.77 33.72
CA HIS A 220 18.65 -1.37 34.43
C HIS A 220 19.79 -2.38 34.27
N THR A 221 19.52 -3.58 33.75
CA THR A 221 20.56 -4.57 33.49
C THR A 221 20.94 -4.56 32.01
N TRP A 222 22.24 -4.56 31.72
CA TRP A 222 22.74 -4.59 30.34
C TRP A 222 22.21 -5.80 29.54
N TRP A 223 22.08 -6.97 30.19
CA TRP A 223 21.47 -8.16 29.59
C TRP A 223 20.02 -7.95 29.20
N GLY A 224 19.25 -7.26 30.05
CA GLY A 224 17.86 -6.90 29.77
C GLY A 224 17.75 -6.00 28.54
N THR A 225 18.62 -4.99 28.45
CA THR A 225 18.68 -4.10 27.29
C THR A 225 19.05 -4.85 26.01
N VAL A 226 20.05 -5.74 26.05
CA VAL A 226 20.45 -6.57 24.90
C VAL A 226 19.29 -7.48 24.46
N SER A 227 18.59 -8.10 25.41
CA SER A 227 17.43 -8.96 25.10
C SER A 227 16.30 -8.18 24.41
N VAL A 228 15.98 -6.97 24.90
CA VAL A 228 14.97 -6.10 24.28
C VAL A 228 15.41 -5.66 22.89
N ALA A 229 16.66 -5.22 22.74
CA ALA A 229 17.22 -4.80 21.46
C ALA A 229 17.22 -5.95 20.43
N ALA A 230 17.63 -7.15 20.85
CA ALA A 230 17.60 -8.35 20.02
C ALA A 230 16.16 -8.69 19.58
N SER A 231 15.20 -8.68 20.50
CA SER A 231 13.79 -8.94 20.19
C SER A 231 13.23 -7.91 19.21
N LEU A 232 13.49 -6.62 19.41
CA LEU A 232 13.04 -5.57 18.50
C LEU A 232 13.66 -5.71 17.11
N THR A 233 14.94 -6.06 17.04
CA THR A 233 15.67 -6.28 15.79
C THR A 233 15.10 -7.48 15.02
N LEU A 234 14.84 -8.59 15.71
CA LEU A 234 14.19 -9.78 15.14
C LEU A 234 12.77 -9.48 14.65
N SER A 235 11.96 -8.77 15.44
CA SER A 235 10.63 -8.32 15.02
C SER A 235 10.68 -7.44 13.77
N TYR A 236 11.63 -6.51 13.72
CA TYR A 236 11.84 -5.64 12.56
C TYR A 236 12.28 -6.43 11.32
N LEU A 237 13.23 -7.37 11.47
CA LEU A 237 13.68 -8.25 10.39
C LEU A 237 12.53 -9.11 9.85
N GLY A 238 11.72 -9.69 10.72
CA GLY A 238 10.53 -10.46 10.31
C GLY A 238 9.54 -9.62 9.51
N TRP A 239 9.29 -8.38 9.95
CA TRP A 239 8.45 -7.44 9.22
C TRP A 239 9.05 -7.04 7.86
N ALA A 240 10.35 -6.74 7.82
CA ALA A 240 11.07 -6.37 6.61
C ALA A 240 11.05 -7.51 5.58
N TRP A 241 11.27 -8.74 6.03
CA TRP A 241 11.20 -9.94 5.21
C TRP A 241 9.80 -10.16 4.64
N MET A 242 8.75 -10.01 5.45
CA MET A 242 7.37 -10.13 4.96
C MET A 242 7.01 -9.03 3.96
N ARG A 243 7.50 -7.80 4.15
CA ARG A 243 7.38 -6.74 3.12
C ARG A 243 8.14 -7.04 1.85
N TYR A 244 9.28 -7.73 1.95
CA TYR A 244 10.06 -8.13 0.78
C TYR A 244 9.32 -9.19 -0.03
N LEU A 245 8.81 -10.24 0.62
CA LEU A 245 8.05 -11.31 -0.04
C LEU A 245 6.73 -10.82 -0.65
N THR A 246 6.04 -9.87 -0.02
CA THR A 246 4.74 -9.37 -0.51
C THR A 246 4.86 -8.34 -1.62
N ARG A 247 6.04 -7.73 -1.82
CA ARG A 247 6.35 -6.96 -3.03
C ARG A 247 6.64 -7.96 -4.16
N ALA A 248 5.59 -8.55 -4.71
CA ALA A 248 5.69 -9.29 -5.95
C ALA A 248 6.48 -8.45 -6.98
N ARG A 249 7.55 -9.03 -7.55
CA ARG A 249 8.28 -8.43 -8.66
C ARG A 249 7.29 -8.33 -9.81
N VAL A 250 6.83 -7.12 -10.13
CA VAL A 250 6.20 -6.87 -11.42
C VAL A 250 7.29 -7.18 -12.44
N PRO A 251 7.14 -8.20 -13.30
CA PRO A 251 8.09 -8.41 -14.38
C PRO A 251 8.08 -7.11 -15.20
N SER A 252 9.22 -6.42 -15.19
CA SER A 252 9.49 -5.29 -16.07
C SER A 252 9.62 -5.80 -17.49
#